data_AF-A0A556QVU9-F1
#
_entry.id   AF-A0A556QVU9-F1
#
_cell.length_a   1.000
_cell.length_b   1.000
_cell.length_c   1.000
_cell.angle_alpha   90.00
_cell.angle_beta   90.00
_cell.angle_gamma   90.00
#
_symmetry.space_group_name_H-M   'P 1'
#
loop_
_entity.id
_entity.type
_entity.pdbx_description
1 polymer ?
#
loop_
_entity_poly.entity_id
_entity_poly.type
_entity_poly.pdbx_seq_one_letter_code
_entity_poly.pdbx_strand_id
1 'polypeptide(L)'
;MLHREHLGTVRIRLDHQDIQLHTAKFVPPPPDHLMDCLGAFEKFLYDRSLPPLIHIALCHYQFEAIHPFLDGNGRIGRLLITLLLIEHKILPSPLLYLSAFFEATRDEYYKQLYNVSLKGT
;
A
#
# COMPACT_ATOMS: atom_id res chain seq x y z
N MET A 1 28.73 -12.42 -25.31
CA MET A 1 28.79 -12.92 -23.92
C MET A 1 27.88 -12.00 -23.11
N LEU A 2 26.60 -12.35 -22.97
CA LEU A 2 25.59 -11.50 -22.34
C LEU A 2 25.54 -11.81 -20.84
N HIS A 3 25.88 -10.83 -20.02
CA HIS A 3 25.81 -10.91 -18.56
C HIS A 3 24.36 -10.66 -18.12
N ARG A 4 23.74 -11.69 -17.54
CA ARG A 4 22.44 -11.61 -16.87
C ARG A 4 22.67 -11.01 -15.48
N GLU A 5 22.13 -9.82 -15.23
CA GLU A 5 22.05 -9.26 -13.88
C GLU A 5 20.65 -9.45 -13.27
N HIS A 6 20.67 -9.51 -11.94
CA HIS A 6 19.82 -10.29 -11.05
C HIS A 6 18.55 -9.50 -10.68
N LEU A 7 17.36 -10.05 -10.97
CA LEU A 7 16.10 -9.54 -10.43
C LEU A 7 16.05 -9.85 -8.93
N GLY A 8 16.34 -8.85 -8.11
CA GLY A 8 16.31 -8.94 -6.65
C GLY A 8 14.87 -9.12 -6.15
N THR A 9 14.63 -10.22 -5.45
CA THR A 9 13.35 -10.55 -4.82
C THR A 9 13.08 -9.65 -3.61
N VAL A 10 11.90 -9.05 -3.60
CA VAL A 10 11.39 -8.00 -2.70
C VAL A 10 10.73 -8.72 -1.47
N ARG A 11 10.98 -8.32 -0.20
CA ARG A 11 10.61 -8.97 1.10
C ARG A 11 9.93 -8.03 2.19
N ILE A 12 8.68 -8.30 2.62
CA ILE A 12 7.71 -7.51 3.47
C ILE A 12 7.93 -7.89 4.92
N ARG A 13 8.04 -6.89 5.79
CA ARG A 13 7.86 -7.02 7.23
C ARG A 13 6.41 -6.63 7.59
N LEU A 14 5.62 -7.60 8.04
CA LEU A 14 4.37 -7.36 8.76
C LEU A 14 4.75 -7.38 10.24
N ASP A 15 4.54 -6.28 10.95
CA ASP A 15 5.10 -6.13 12.28
C ASP A 15 4.37 -6.97 13.35
N HIS A 16 5.14 -7.32 14.39
CA HIS A 16 4.76 -8.03 15.64
C HIS A 16 4.65 -9.58 15.61
N GLN A 17 5.70 -10.25 15.15
CA GLN A 17 6.18 -11.51 15.77
C GLN A 17 7.62 -11.79 15.33
N ASP A 18 8.49 -12.13 16.29
CA ASP A 18 9.88 -12.57 16.09
C ASP A 18 9.93 -13.80 15.16
N ILE A 19 9.92 -13.55 13.85
CA ILE A 19 10.13 -14.58 12.84
C ILE A 19 11.38 -14.17 12.06
N GLN A 20 12.38 -15.05 12.13
CA GLN A 20 13.70 -14.91 11.54
C GLN A 20 13.64 -14.38 10.10
N LEU A 21 14.66 -13.60 9.69
CA LEU A 21 14.83 -12.87 8.42
C LEU A 21 14.51 -13.63 7.09
N HIS A 22 14.15 -14.90 7.13
CA HIS A 22 14.00 -15.77 5.97
C HIS A 22 12.60 -15.70 5.28
N THR A 23 11.59 -14.99 5.81
CA THR A 23 10.17 -15.13 5.38
C THR A 23 9.50 -13.91 4.73
N ALA A 24 10.18 -12.78 4.61
CA ALA A 24 9.54 -11.53 4.19
C ALA A 24 9.16 -11.56 2.66
N LYS A 25 7.98 -11.04 2.25
CA LYS A 25 7.39 -11.17 0.87
C LYS A 25 7.39 -9.95 -0.14
N PHE A 26 7.49 -8.67 0.27
CA PHE A 26 7.80 -7.46 -0.55
C PHE A 26 8.62 -6.31 0.16
N VAL A 27 9.73 -5.83 -0.40
CA VAL A 27 10.65 -4.81 0.15
C VAL A 27 10.12 -3.42 -0.25
N PRO A 28 9.90 -2.50 0.71
CA PRO A 28 9.56 -1.10 0.39
C PRO A 28 10.74 -0.38 -0.31
N PRO A 29 10.51 0.79 -0.94
CA PRO A 29 11.59 1.56 -1.54
C PRO A 29 12.71 1.83 -0.53
N PRO A 30 13.98 1.83 -0.98
CA PRO A 30 15.10 2.16 -0.10
C PRO A 30 14.99 3.62 0.38
N PRO A 31 15.54 3.97 1.56
CA PRO A 31 15.33 5.28 2.19
C PRO A 31 15.73 6.49 1.34
N ASP A 32 16.71 6.33 0.47
CA ASP A 32 17.19 7.35 -0.47
C ASP A 32 16.16 7.69 -1.57
N HIS A 33 15.26 6.75 -1.91
CA HIS A 33 14.20 6.94 -2.90
C HIS A 33 12.83 7.27 -2.27
N LEU A 34 12.72 7.22 -0.94
CA LEU A 34 11.45 7.38 -0.23
C LEU A 34 10.76 8.71 -0.55
N MET A 35 11.52 9.81 -0.56
CA MET A 35 10.97 11.14 -0.80
C MET A 35 10.50 11.32 -2.24
N ASP A 36 11.18 10.70 -3.21
CA ASP A 36 10.74 10.72 -4.61
C ASP A 36 9.44 9.93 -4.79
N CYS A 37 9.33 8.76 -4.15
CA CYS A 37 8.10 7.98 -4.13
C CYS A 37 6.94 8.75 -3.50
N LEU A 38 7.17 9.42 -2.37
CA LEU A 38 6.16 10.24 -1.71
C LEU A 38 5.75 11.45 -2.55
N GLY A 39 6.69 12.10 -3.25
CA GLY A 39 6.38 13.21 -4.16
C GLY A 39 5.56 12.75 -5.38
N ALA A 40 5.83 11.56 -5.91
CA ALA A 40 5.02 10.96 -6.98
C ALA A 40 3.61 10.58 -6.47
N PHE A 41 3.54 10.00 -5.27
CA PHE A 41 2.29 9.66 -4.61
C PHE A 41 1.43 10.91 -4.35
N GLU A 42 2.03 12.00 -3.85
CA GLU A 42 1.34 13.26 -3.63
C GLU A 42 0.72 13.79 -4.94
N LYS A 43 1.48 13.80 -6.04
CA LYS A 43 0.94 14.19 -7.35
C LYS A 43 -0.24 13.30 -7.77
N PHE A 44 -0.14 11.99 -7.52
CA PHE A 44 -1.22 11.05 -7.84
C PHE A 44 -2.46 11.25 -6.95
N LEU A 45 -2.32 11.66 -5.68
CA LEU A 45 -3.46 11.97 -4.80
C LEU A 45 -4.36 13.07 -5.39
N TYR A 46 -3.80 14.00 -6.16
CA TYR A 46 -4.54 15.07 -6.82
C TYR A 46 -5.00 14.73 -8.24
N ASP A 47 -4.62 13.57 -8.78
CA ASP A 47 -5.11 13.11 -10.07
C ASP A 47 -6.62 12.79 -9.98
N ARG A 48 -7.38 13.18 -11.01
CA ARG A 48 -8.83 12.94 -11.15
C ARG A 48 -9.16 12.23 -12.45
N SER A 49 -8.16 11.65 -13.13
CA SER A 49 -8.29 10.92 -14.38
C SER A 49 -9.03 9.57 -14.24
N LEU A 50 -9.05 9.00 -13.02
CA LEU A 50 -9.64 7.70 -12.73
C LEU A 50 -10.99 7.83 -12.03
N PRO A 51 -11.88 6.82 -12.17
CA PRO A 51 -13.08 6.72 -11.33
C PRO A 51 -12.70 6.76 -9.84
N PRO A 52 -13.44 7.50 -8.99
CA PRO A 52 -13.05 7.76 -7.61
C PRO A 52 -12.71 6.52 -6.78
N LEU A 53 -13.51 5.45 -6.85
CA LEU A 53 -13.23 4.23 -6.08
C LEU A 53 -11.96 3.51 -6.53
N ILE A 54 -11.65 3.56 -7.83
CA ILE A 54 -10.41 2.98 -8.38
C ILE A 54 -9.22 3.81 -7.92
N HIS A 55 -9.32 5.14 -8.01
CA HIS A 55 -8.30 6.06 -7.53
C HIS A 55 -7.99 5.85 -6.04
N ILE A 56 -9.02 5.74 -5.21
CA ILE A 56 -8.88 5.50 -3.76
C ILE A 56 -8.19 4.17 -3.48
N ALA A 57 -8.58 3.10 -4.18
CA ALA A 57 -7.96 1.79 -4.03
C ALA A 57 -6.47 1.81 -4.41
N LEU A 58 -6.12 2.50 -5.49
CA LEU A 58 -4.73 2.66 -5.93
C LEU A 58 -3.92 3.54 -4.97
N CYS A 59 -4.49 4.62 -4.44
CA CYS A 59 -3.84 5.45 -3.44
C CYS A 59 -3.52 4.64 -2.18
N HIS A 60 -4.47 3.83 -1.71
CA HIS A 60 -4.24 2.93 -0.57
C HIS A 60 -3.11 1.93 -0.85
N TYR A 61 -3.15 1.25 -2.00
CA TYR A 61 -2.10 0.32 -2.40
C TYR A 61 -0.72 0.98 -2.49
N GLN A 62 -0.62 2.15 -3.15
CA GLN A 62 0.65 2.87 -3.28
C GLN A 62 1.21 3.27 -1.92
N PHE A 63 0.36 3.75 -1.01
CA PHE A 63 0.80 4.09 0.34
C PHE A 63 1.36 2.88 1.11
N GLU A 64 0.66 1.73 1.07
CA GLU A 64 1.13 0.48 1.69
C GLU A 64 2.44 -0.01 1.07
N ALA A 65 2.60 0.16 -0.24
CA ALA A 65 3.80 -0.21 -0.99
C ALA A 65 5.01 0.70 -0.68
N ILE A 66 4.78 2.00 -0.52
CA ILE A 66 5.82 2.98 -0.15
C ILE A 66 6.27 2.76 1.29
N HIS A 67 5.34 2.43 2.19
CA HIS A 67 5.58 2.10 3.59
C HIS A 67 6.46 3.15 4.32
N PRO A 68 6.04 4.43 4.36
CA PRO A 68 6.92 5.54 4.75
C PRO A 68 7.28 5.61 6.24
N PHE A 69 6.55 4.91 7.10
CA PHE A 69 6.75 4.97 8.55
C PHE A 69 7.40 3.68 9.09
N LEU A 70 8.01 3.77 10.28
CA LEU A 70 8.59 2.59 10.96
C LEU A 70 7.50 1.61 11.45
N ASP A 71 6.36 2.14 11.89
CA ASP A 71 5.16 1.38 12.28
C ASP A 71 3.93 2.22 11.94
N GLY A 72 2.77 1.57 11.83
CA GLY A 72 1.47 2.23 11.68
C GLY A 72 1.02 2.41 10.24
N ASN A 73 1.81 1.99 9.25
CA ASN A 73 1.47 2.09 7.83
C ASN A 73 0.10 1.47 7.53
N GLY A 74 -0.16 0.24 8.00
CA GLY A 74 -1.47 -0.41 7.83
C GLY A 74 -2.65 0.39 8.40
N ARG A 75 -2.45 1.06 9.55
CA ARG A 75 -3.51 1.87 10.19
C ARG A 75 -3.76 3.14 9.40
N ILE A 76 -2.69 3.82 8.97
CA ILE A 76 -2.78 5.05 8.19
C ILE A 76 -3.31 4.78 6.78
N GLY A 77 -2.88 3.70 6.14
CA GLY A 77 -3.36 3.28 4.82
C GLY A 77 -4.87 3.01 4.83
N ARG A 78 -5.39 2.32 5.84
CA ARG A 78 -6.85 2.13 5.99
C ARG A 78 -7.60 3.42 6.30
N LEU A 79 -7.03 4.29 7.14
CA LEU A 79 -7.62 5.60 7.43
C LEU A 79 -7.71 6.47 6.16
N LEU A 80 -6.69 6.43 5.31
CA LEU A 80 -6.63 7.17 4.06
C LEU A 80 -7.82 6.85 3.14
N ILE A 81 -8.26 5.58 3.08
CA ILE A 81 -9.45 5.19 2.29
C ILE A 81 -10.67 6.01 2.74
N THR A 82 -10.94 6.05 4.05
CA THR A 82 -12.08 6.79 4.60
C THR A 82 -11.96 8.28 4.34
N LEU A 83 -10.76 8.85 4.48
CA LEU A 83 -10.52 10.28 4.21
C LEU A 83 -10.78 10.63 2.75
N LEU A 84 -10.29 9.82 1.81
CA LEU A 84 -10.51 10.05 0.38
C LEU A 84 -11.98 9.85 -0.01
N LEU A 85 -12.69 8.89 0.58
CA LEU A 85 -14.14 8.74 0.35
C LEU A 85 -14.92 10.00 0.75
N ILE A 86 -14.50 10.67 1.83
CA ILE A 86 -15.11 11.93 2.29
C ILE A 86 -14.69 13.10 1.39
N GLU A 87 -13.43 13.15 0.98
CA GLU A 87 -12.91 14.17 0.07
C GLU A 87 -13.66 14.14 -1.28
N HIS A 88 -13.82 12.95 -1.85
CA HIS A 88 -14.58 12.69 -3.07
C HIS A 88 -16.11 12.81 -2.91
N LYS A 89 -16.62 13.18 -1.72
CA LYS A 89 -18.06 13.34 -1.42
C LYS A 89 -18.89 12.06 -1.60
N ILE A 90 -18.25 10.89 -1.54
CA ILE A 90 -18.93 9.59 -1.56
C ILE A 90 -19.51 9.28 -0.18
N LEU A 91 -18.80 9.67 0.88
CA LEU A 91 -19.28 9.60 2.24
C LEU A 91 -19.44 10.99 2.86
N PRO A 92 -20.52 11.25 3.59
CA PRO A 92 -20.70 12.53 4.29
C PRO A 92 -19.86 12.63 5.56
N SER A 93 -19.43 11.51 6.13
CA SER A 93 -18.67 11.41 7.39
C SER A 93 -18.01 10.02 7.49
N PRO A 94 -17.08 9.77 8.44
CA PRO A 94 -16.33 8.50 8.51
C PRO A 94 -17.18 7.36 9.08
N LEU A 95 -18.21 6.95 8.35
CA LEU A 95 -19.20 5.96 8.77
C LEU A 95 -18.77 4.52 8.49
N LEU A 96 -17.77 4.31 7.63
CA LEU A 96 -17.32 2.96 7.26
C LEU A 96 -16.28 2.43 8.26
N TYR A 97 -16.62 1.29 8.87
CA TYR A 97 -15.70 0.60 9.77
C TYR A 97 -14.79 -0.39 9.02
N LEU A 98 -13.92 0.15 8.17
CA LEU A 98 -13.05 -0.62 7.28
C LEU A 98 -12.08 -1.54 8.03
N SER A 99 -11.58 -1.12 9.20
CA SER A 99 -10.62 -1.91 9.98
C SER A 99 -11.18 -3.29 10.36
N ALA A 100 -12.46 -3.40 10.75
CA ALA A 100 -13.06 -4.69 11.08
C ALA A 100 -13.22 -5.59 9.84
N PHE A 101 -13.58 -5.01 8.70
CA PHE A 101 -13.66 -5.76 7.44
C PHE A 101 -12.30 -6.31 7.02
N PHE A 102 -11.26 -5.49 7.06
CA PHE A 102 -9.89 -5.91 6.72
C PHE A 102 -9.33 -6.93 7.71
N GLU A 103 -9.66 -6.82 8.99
CA GLU A 103 -9.27 -7.84 9.98
C GLU A 103 -9.96 -9.18 9.71
N ALA A 104 -11.27 -9.16 9.44
CA ALA A 104 -12.03 -10.35 9.11
C ALA A 104 -11.60 -11.02 7.79
N THR A 105 -10.94 -10.27 6.89
CA THR A 105 -10.50 -10.73 5.57
C THR A 105 -8.98 -10.63 5.37
N ARG A 106 -8.21 -10.62 6.48
CA ARG A 106 -6.79 -10.26 6.51
C ARG A 106 -5.92 -11.00 5.50
N ASP A 107 -6.08 -12.30 5.41
CA ASP A 107 -5.24 -13.14 4.55
C ASP A 107 -5.52 -12.86 3.07
N GLU A 108 -6.79 -12.66 2.69
CA GLU A 108 -7.16 -12.30 1.33
C GLU A 108 -6.71 -10.88 0.99
N TYR A 109 -6.86 -9.94 1.93
CA TYR A 109 -6.37 -8.57 1.78
C TYR A 109 -4.87 -8.52 1.44
N TYR A 110 -4.01 -9.16 2.25
CA TYR A 110 -2.57 -9.16 1.99
C TYR A 110 -2.20 -9.93 0.73
N LYS A 111 -2.94 -11.01 0.41
CA LYS A 111 -2.77 -11.74 -0.85
C LYS A 111 -3.06 -10.85 -2.06
N GLN A 112 -4.10 -10.03 -2.01
CA GLN A 112 -4.43 -9.14 -3.12
C GLN A 112 -3.43 -8.00 -3.26
N LEU A 113 -2.99 -7.38 -2.15
CA LEU A 113 -1.88 -6.42 -2.20
C LEU A 113 -0.62 -7.03 -2.85
N TYR A 114 -0.28 -8.26 -2.45
CA TYR A 114 0.88 -8.95 -3.00
C TYR A 114 0.73 -9.26 -4.51
N ASN A 115 -0.47 -9.62 -4.96
CA ASN A 115 -0.73 -9.88 -6.38
C ASN A 115 -0.50 -8.64 -7.24
N VAL A 116 -0.92 -7.45 -6.77
CA VAL A 116 -0.68 -6.20 -7.50
C VAL A 116 0.82 -5.93 -7.61
N SER A 117 1.59 -6.19 -6.56
CA SER A 117 3.06 -6.02 -6.59
C SER A 117 3.76 -7.00 -7.52
N LEU A 118 3.24 -8.22 -7.69
CA LEU A 118 3.82 -9.23 -8.55
C LEU A 118 3.42 -9.09 -10.03
N LYS A 119 2.16 -8.73 -10.29
CA LYS A 119 1.54 -8.88 -11.62
C LYS A 119 1.07 -7.56 -12.23
N GLY A 120 0.97 -6.49 -11.45
CA GLY A 120 0.43 -5.20 -11.90
C GLY A 120 -1.06 -5.25 -12.30
N THR A 121 -1.79 -6.28 -11.84
CA THR A 121 -3.21 -6.54 -12.15
C THR A 121 -4.00 -6.82 -10.88
#